data_AF-A0AAE0G078-F1
#
_entry.id   AF-A0AAE0G078-F1
#
_cell.length_a   1.000
_cell.length_b   1.000
_cell.length_c   1.000
_cell.angle_alpha   90.00
_cell.angle_beta   90.00
_cell.angle_gamma   90.00
#
_symmetry.space_group_name_H-M   'P 1'
#
loop_
_entity.id
_entity.type
_entity.pdbx_description
1 polymer ?
#
loop_
_entity_poly.entity_id
_entity_poly.type
_entity_poly.pdbx_seq_one_letter_code
_entity_poly.pdbx_strand_id
1 'polypeptide(L)'
;MSFPPNTSSFRPSICRAQNGSQTAAQMRVSLACKLRAATAVLPVHVKSRRAAFRSVLRVTSGGRQQFEDRQKALSLLGKDLAKRARSRCELCEGSGAKLFDTSPKAEPSLDTLLLLCERCTEMNTRTDGAYWRGLDDRSVRFLEESVWSEEPIIKSTSLMLLKKVGSEWSKSTVEMIADMDLD
;
A
#
# COMPACT_ATOMS: atom_id res chain seq x y z
N MET A 1 -18.25 -18.70 -46.41
CA MET A 1 -18.55 -17.41 -45.76
C MET A 1 -17.23 -16.67 -45.59
N SER A 2 -17.21 -15.46 -46.11
CA SER A 2 -16.03 -14.75 -46.59
C SER A 2 -15.30 -13.98 -45.48
N PHE A 3 -13.98 -14.12 -45.42
CA PHE A 3 -13.09 -13.30 -44.62
C PHE A 3 -12.81 -11.97 -45.35
N PRO A 4 -12.85 -10.80 -44.67
CA PRO A 4 -12.31 -9.56 -45.24
C PRO A 4 -10.78 -9.49 -45.05
N PRO A 5 -10.04 -8.89 -46.03
CA PRO A 5 -8.58 -8.83 -45.99
C PRO A 5 -8.01 -7.60 -45.25
N ASN A 6 -6.84 -7.86 -44.68
CA ASN A 6 -5.72 -7.02 -44.24
C ASN A 6 -5.51 -5.69 -45.01
N THR A 7 -5.30 -4.59 -44.28
CA THR A 7 -4.37 -3.52 -44.71
C THR A 7 -3.59 -2.92 -43.53
N SER A 8 -2.37 -3.44 -43.36
CA SER A 8 -1.26 -2.81 -42.65
C SER A 8 -0.81 -1.52 -43.32
N SER A 9 -0.96 -0.36 -42.66
CA SER A 9 -0.30 0.88 -43.07
C SER A 9 0.93 1.15 -42.23
N PHE A 10 2.07 0.67 -42.75
CA PHE A 10 3.41 1.17 -42.47
C PHE A 10 3.44 2.71 -42.56
N ARG A 11 3.99 3.39 -41.54
CA ARG A 11 4.50 4.75 -41.69
C ARG A 11 6.00 4.77 -41.42
N PRO A 12 6.83 5.28 -42.34
CA PRO A 12 8.27 5.23 -42.23
C PRO A 12 8.83 6.37 -41.36
N SER A 13 9.89 6.02 -40.64
CA SER A 13 10.82 6.92 -39.96
C SER A 13 11.49 7.85 -40.98
N ILE A 14 11.38 9.16 -40.77
CA ILE A 14 12.21 10.14 -41.47
C ILE A 14 13.02 10.90 -40.42
N CYS A 15 14.25 10.44 -40.23
CA CYS A 15 15.33 11.24 -39.70
C CYS A 15 15.72 12.28 -40.77
N ARG A 16 15.68 13.56 -40.42
CA ARG A 16 16.33 14.61 -41.22
C ARG A 16 17.08 15.56 -40.30
N ALA A 17 18.38 15.33 -40.22
CA ALA A 17 19.35 16.33 -39.79
C ALA A 17 19.76 17.15 -41.03
N GLN A 18 19.86 18.48 -40.89
CA GLN A 18 20.95 19.31 -41.43
C GLN A 18 20.73 20.80 -41.11
N ASN A 19 21.58 21.30 -40.21
CA ASN A 19 22.44 22.49 -40.26
C ASN A 19 22.05 23.69 -41.14
N GLY A 20 22.09 24.88 -40.51
CA GLY A 20 22.81 26.03 -41.06
C GLY A 20 22.06 27.35 -41.09
N SER A 21 22.36 28.26 -40.16
CA SER A 21 22.66 29.65 -40.52
C SER A 21 23.45 30.32 -39.38
N GLN A 22 24.69 30.65 -39.72
CA GLN A 22 25.53 31.58 -38.97
C GLN A 22 25.01 33.00 -39.23
N THR A 23 24.81 33.80 -38.20
CA THR A 23 25.02 35.25 -38.29
C THR A 23 25.69 35.74 -37.02
N ALA A 24 26.77 36.46 -37.26
CA ALA A 24 27.71 37.00 -36.30
C ALA A 24 27.10 38.13 -35.44
N ALA A 25 27.40 38.11 -34.14
CA ALA A 25 27.53 39.27 -33.26
C ALA A 25 28.24 38.78 -31.98
N GLN A 26 29.55 38.58 -32.02
CA GLN A 26 30.52 39.54 -31.47
C GLN A 26 29.98 40.41 -30.31
N MET A 27 30.31 40.03 -29.08
CA MET A 27 31.12 40.90 -28.22
C MET A 27 31.82 40.08 -27.13
N ARG A 28 33.15 40.18 -27.12
CA ARG A 28 34.09 39.68 -26.12
C ARG A 28 34.10 40.64 -24.93
N VAL A 29 34.43 40.15 -23.73
CA VAL A 29 35.50 40.60 -22.81
C VAL A 29 35.37 39.70 -21.56
N SER A 30 36.25 38.72 -21.37
CA SER A 30 37.44 38.79 -20.47
C SER A 30 37.03 38.87 -18.99
N LEU A 31 37.22 37.84 -18.16
CA LEU A 31 38.48 37.42 -17.53
C LEU A 31 38.23 36.00 -16.97
N ALA A 32 39.08 35.00 -17.22
CA ALA A 32 40.29 34.71 -16.45
C ALA A 32 39.96 34.40 -14.96
N CYS A 33 40.48 33.40 -14.26
CA CYS A 33 41.46 32.36 -14.50
C CYS A 33 41.60 31.69 -13.13
N LYS A 34 41.75 30.36 -13.07
CA LYS A 34 42.41 29.61 -11.99
C LYS A 34 41.88 29.77 -10.56
N LEU A 35 41.40 28.67 -9.98
CA LEU A 35 41.91 28.11 -8.70
C LEU A 35 41.15 26.79 -8.47
N ARG A 36 41.74 25.66 -8.86
CA ARG A 36 42.53 24.73 -8.02
C ARG A 36 41.77 24.21 -6.79
N ALA A 37 41.38 22.94 -6.92
CA ALA A 37 41.64 21.85 -6.00
C ALA A 37 41.53 22.13 -4.49
N ALA A 38 40.52 21.54 -3.86
CA ALA A 38 40.64 20.99 -2.52
C ALA A 38 39.74 19.75 -2.39
N THR A 39 40.36 18.58 -2.57
CA THR A 39 39.94 17.32 -1.99
C THR A 39 39.79 17.48 -0.47
N ALA A 40 38.60 17.20 0.06
CA ALA A 40 38.43 16.89 1.48
C ALA A 40 37.28 15.88 1.62
N VAL A 41 37.63 14.61 1.39
CA VAL A 41 36.88 13.48 1.94
C VAL A 41 37.11 13.51 3.44
N LEU A 42 36.09 13.89 4.21
CA LEU A 42 36.05 13.68 5.65
C LEU A 42 35.05 12.55 5.94
N PRO A 43 35.51 11.35 6.35
CA PRO A 43 34.64 10.37 6.95
C PRO A 43 34.42 10.75 8.41
N VAL A 44 33.34 11.49 8.70
CA VAL A 44 32.88 11.63 10.08
C VAL A 44 32.19 10.32 10.49
N HIS A 45 33.03 9.46 11.02
CA HIS A 45 32.71 8.23 11.71
C HIS A 45 31.80 8.55 12.91
N VAL A 46 30.48 8.62 12.68
CA VAL A 46 29.49 8.69 13.77
C VAL A 46 29.53 7.34 14.48
N LYS A 47 30.29 7.30 15.58
CA LYS A 47 30.29 6.19 16.53
C LYS A 47 28.86 5.95 16.99
N SER A 48 28.34 4.80 16.57
CA SER A 48 27.25 4.03 17.17
C SER A 48 27.07 4.35 18.65
N ARG A 49 26.06 5.16 18.97
CA ARG A 49 25.43 5.18 20.29
C ARG A 49 24.37 4.08 20.32
N ARG A 50 24.79 2.82 20.18
CA ARG A 50 23.99 1.68 20.65
C ARG A 50 24.19 1.59 22.16
N ALA A 51 23.56 2.49 22.90
CA ALA A 51 23.49 2.38 24.34
C ALA A 51 22.03 2.56 24.75
N ALA A 52 21.52 1.48 25.35
CA ALA A 52 20.37 1.44 26.24
C ALA A 52 19.06 1.99 25.68
N PHE A 53 18.18 1.09 25.25
CA PHE A 53 16.82 1.00 25.81
C PHE A 53 16.22 -0.34 25.35
N ARG A 54 16.84 -1.45 25.74
CA ARG A 54 16.14 -2.75 25.77
C ARG A 54 15.44 -2.80 27.13
N SER A 55 14.39 -2.01 27.27
CA SER A 55 13.42 -2.16 28.36
C SER A 55 12.85 -3.57 28.24
N VAL A 56 13.37 -4.46 29.08
CA VAL A 56 12.82 -5.79 29.29
C VAL A 56 11.44 -5.56 29.90
N LEU A 57 10.40 -5.60 29.07
CA LEU A 57 9.02 -5.77 29.54
C LEU A 57 9.02 -7.04 30.40
N ARG A 58 8.92 -6.85 31.71
CA ARG A 58 8.71 -7.93 32.67
C ARG A 58 7.29 -8.45 32.44
N VAL A 59 7.16 -9.44 31.56
CA VAL A 59 5.90 -10.18 31.39
C VAL A 59 5.62 -10.87 32.72
N THR A 60 4.56 -10.48 33.40
CA THR A 60 4.07 -11.15 34.60
C THR A 60 3.54 -12.53 34.24
N SER A 61 3.58 -13.48 35.18
CA SER A 61 3.14 -14.87 34.93
C SER A 61 1.72 -14.97 34.37
N GLY A 62 0.80 -14.11 34.83
CA GLY A 62 -0.56 -14.02 34.29
C GLY A 62 -0.62 -13.45 32.87
N GLY A 63 0.20 -12.44 32.55
CA GLY A 63 0.27 -11.87 31.19
C GLY A 63 0.82 -12.87 30.16
N ARG A 64 1.73 -13.74 30.57
CA ARG A 64 2.25 -14.81 29.70
C ARG A 64 1.17 -15.84 29.36
N GLN A 65 0.40 -16.29 30.35
CA GLN A 65 -0.68 -17.27 30.16
C GLN A 65 -1.75 -16.73 29.22
N GLN A 66 -2.20 -15.48 29.42
CA GLN A 66 -3.20 -14.85 28.55
C GLN A 66 -2.73 -14.74 27.10
N PHE A 67 -1.46 -14.42 26.88
CA PHE A 67 -0.88 -14.37 25.54
C PHE A 67 -0.80 -15.76 24.90
N GLU A 68 -0.35 -16.77 25.65
CA GLU A 68 -0.28 -18.16 25.18
C GLU A 68 -1.69 -18.70 24.83
N ASP A 69 -2.69 -18.43 25.66
CA ASP A 69 -4.07 -18.88 25.41
C ASP A 69 -4.68 -18.17 24.21
N ARG A 70 -4.41 -16.86 24.03
CA ARG A 70 -4.80 -16.14 22.81
C ARG A 70 -4.12 -16.72 21.58
N GLN A 71 -2.82 -17.04 21.63
CA GLN A 71 -2.12 -17.66 20.51
C GLN A 71 -2.70 -19.03 20.13
N LYS A 72 -3.07 -19.85 21.13
CA LYS A 72 -3.76 -21.12 20.88
C LYS A 72 -5.09 -20.90 20.19
N ALA A 73 -5.90 -19.95 20.66
CA ALA A 73 -7.19 -19.63 20.05
C ALA A 73 -7.04 -19.18 18.58
N LEU A 74 -6.08 -18.29 18.29
CA LEU A 74 -5.78 -17.86 16.92
C LEU A 74 -5.30 -19.01 16.02
N SER A 75 -4.49 -19.93 16.56
CA SER A 75 -4.00 -21.11 15.84
C SER A 75 -5.12 -22.07 15.43
N LEU A 76 -6.14 -22.22 16.28
CA LEU A 76 -7.33 -23.03 15.98
C LEU A 76 -8.13 -22.43 14.82
N LEU A 77 -8.34 -21.10 14.83
CA LEU A 77 -9.12 -20.38 13.82
C LEU A 77 -8.37 -20.23 12.48
N GLY A 78 -7.03 -20.26 12.50
CA GLY A 78 -6.21 -20.04 11.30
C GLY A 78 -6.52 -21.03 10.16
N LYS A 79 -6.91 -22.28 10.47
CA LYS A 79 -7.26 -23.28 9.45
C LYS A 79 -8.56 -22.93 8.73
N ASP A 80 -9.57 -22.46 9.44
CA ASP A 80 -10.86 -22.15 8.86
C ASP A 80 -10.81 -20.81 8.10
N LEU A 81 -10.04 -19.84 8.61
CA LEU A 81 -9.69 -18.63 7.86
C LEU A 81 -8.98 -18.96 6.54
N ALA A 82 -7.99 -19.86 6.57
CA ALA A 82 -7.27 -20.24 5.36
C ALA A 82 -8.15 -20.93 4.31
N LYS A 83 -9.19 -21.67 4.75
CA LYS A 83 -10.20 -22.23 3.84
C LYS A 83 -11.11 -21.15 3.26
N ARG A 84 -11.61 -20.24 4.12
CA ARG A 84 -12.47 -19.12 3.73
C ARG A 84 -11.82 -18.24 2.67
N ALA A 85 -10.62 -17.76 2.96
CA ALA A 85 -9.87 -16.87 2.07
C ALA A 85 -9.11 -17.60 0.96
N ARG A 86 -9.16 -18.94 0.90
CA ARG A 86 -8.33 -19.77 0.01
C ARG A 86 -6.83 -19.43 0.09
N SER A 87 -6.35 -19.13 1.30
CA SER A 87 -4.98 -18.69 1.59
C SER A 87 -4.54 -17.42 0.83
N ARG A 88 -5.48 -16.54 0.49
CA ARG A 88 -5.25 -15.24 -0.15
C ARG A 88 -5.70 -14.10 0.77
N CYS A 89 -5.39 -12.86 0.36
CA CYS A 89 -5.89 -11.67 1.04
C CYS A 89 -7.41 -11.56 0.83
N GLU A 90 -8.17 -11.35 1.90
CA GLU A 90 -9.63 -11.23 1.86
C GLU A 90 -10.11 -9.90 1.28
N LEU A 91 -9.23 -8.90 1.18
CA LEU A 91 -9.57 -7.60 0.59
C LEU A 91 -9.18 -7.50 -0.88
N CYS A 92 -7.95 -7.88 -1.23
CA CYS A 92 -7.40 -7.67 -2.59
C CYS A 92 -7.06 -8.96 -3.34
N GLU A 93 -7.36 -10.13 -2.75
CA GLU A 93 -7.05 -11.46 -3.30
C GLU A 93 -5.56 -11.74 -3.58
N GLY A 94 -4.67 -10.86 -3.14
CA GLY A 94 -3.22 -11.01 -3.30
C GLY A 94 -2.63 -12.17 -2.48
N SER A 95 -1.41 -12.56 -2.83
CA SER A 95 -0.63 -13.57 -2.12
C SER A 95 0.03 -13.03 -0.84
N GLY A 96 0.45 -13.93 0.05
CA GLY A 96 1.21 -13.57 1.25
C GLY A 96 0.35 -13.02 2.38
N ALA A 97 -0.89 -13.50 2.49
CA ALA A 97 -1.81 -13.10 3.53
C ALA A 97 -1.38 -13.64 4.91
N LYS A 98 -1.52 -12.79 5.92
CA LYS A 98 -1.25 -13.07 7.33
C LYS A 98 -2.50 -12.76 8.14
N LEU A 99 -2.63 -13.43 9.28
CA LEU A 99 -3.75 -13.24 10.19
C LEU A 99 -3.68 -11.82 10.78
N PHE A 100 -4.77 -11.08 10.60
CA PHE A 100 -4.97 -9.74 11.14
C PHE A 100 -6.17 -9.74 12.07
N ASP A 101 -5.98 -9.15 13.26
CA ASP A 101 -7.01 -9.07 14.29
C ASP A 101 -7.49 -7.62 14.39
N THR A 102 -8.76 -7.39 14.09
CA THR A 102 -9.37 -6.06 14.13
C THR A 102 -9.72 -5.63 15.55
N SER A 103 -9.89 -6.58 16.47
CA SER A 103 -10.30 -6.32 17.86
C SER A 103 -9.44 -7.13 18.84
N PRO A 104 -8.19 -6.68 19.11
CA PRO A 104 -7.27 -7.40 19.98
C PRO A 104 -7.72 -7.50 21.44
N LYS A 105 -8.75 -6.74 21.84
CA LYS A 105 -9.34 -6.78 23.19
C LYS A 105 -10.52 -7.75 23.30
N ALA A 106 -11.15 -8.09 22.18
CA ALA A 106 -12.27 -9.04 22.16
C ALA A 106 -11.76 -10.48 22.06
N GLU A 107 -12.69 -11.42 22.29
CA GLU A 107 -12.45 -12.83 22.04
C GLU A 107 -12.27 -13.07 20.53
N PRO A 108 -11.21 -13.78 20.09
CA PRO A 108 -10.98 -14.03 18.68
C PRO A 108 -12.05 -14.95 18.11
N SER A 109 -12.73 -14.50 17.05
CA SER A 109 -13.68 -15.29 16.27
C SER A 109 -13.43 -15.12 14.76
N LEU A 110 -14.10 -15.89 13.92
CA LEU A 110 -14.01 -15.71 12.46
C LEU A 110 -14.52 -14.33 12.00
N ASP A 111 -15.37 -13.69 12.80
CA ASP A 111 -15.93 -12.36 12.55
C ASP A 111 -15.04 -11.21 13.04
N THR A 112 -13.98 -11.49 13.81
CA THR A 112 -13.01 -10.47 14.25
C THR A 112 -11.66 -10.61 13.54
N LEU A 113 -11.48 -11.69 12.79
CA LEU A 113 -10.21 -12.03 12.16
C LEU A 113 -10.32 -11.96 10.63
N LEU A 114 -9.22 -11.51 10.02
CA LEU A 114 -9.07 -11.40 8.58
C LEU A 114 -7.74 -12.01 8.14
N LEU A 115 -7.67 -12.43 6.88
CA LEU A 115 -6.40 -12.72 6.20
C LEU A 115 -6.02 -11.55 5.31
N LEU A 116 -4.96 -10.82 5.66
CA LEU A 116 -4.53 -9.62 4.95
C LEU A 116 -3.09 -9.75 4.44
N CYS A 117 -2.84 -9.31 3.21
CA CYS A 117 -1.47 -9.10 2.73
C CYS A 117 -0.85 -7.86 3.41
N GLU A 118 0.47 -7.73 3.34
CA GLU A 118 1.22 -6.64 3.96
C GLU A 118 0.68 -5.25 3.62
N ARG A 119 0.32 -5.02 2.36
CA ARG A 119 -0.28 -3.78 1.89
C ARG A 119 -1.62 -3.47 2.59
N CYS A 120 -2.50 -4.47 2.68
CA CYS A 120 -3.80 -4.33 3.33
C CYS A 120 -3.67 -4.20 4.85
N THR A 121 -2.68 -4.85 5.46
CA THR A 121 -2.35 -4.66 6.88
C THR A 121 -1.88 -3.22 7.14
N GLU A 122 -1.02 -2.67 6.28
CA GLU A 122 -0.59 -1.28 6.41
C GLU A 122 -1.78 -0.32 6.32
N MET A 123 -2.64 -0.48 5.31
CA MET A 123 -3.88 0.30 5.19
C MET A 123 -4.77 0.21 6.44
N ASN A 124 -4.91 -0.94 7.08
CA ASN A 124 -5.74 -1.06 8.29
C ASN A 124 -5.12 -0.39 9.52
N THR A 125 -3.80 -0.43 9.64
CA THR A 125 -3.07 0.10 10.81
C THR A 125 -2.77 1.60 10.72
N ARG A 126 -2.72 2.15 9.51
CA ARG A 126 -2.46 3.57 9.26
C ARG A 126 -3.66 4.45 9.62
N THR A 127 -3.38 5.51 10.36
CA THR A 127 -4.35 6.54 10.80
C THR A 127 -4.02 7.93 10.26
N ASP A 128 -2.88 8.08 9.59
CA ASP A 128 -2.39 9.32 9.00
C ASP A 128 -3.15 9.67 7.71
N GLY A 129 -3.96 10.73 7.76
CA GLY A 129 -4.69 11.20 6.58
C GLY A 129 -3.82 11.60 5.38
N ALA A 130 -2.52 11.87 5.59
CA ALA A 130 -1.58 12.15 4.52
C ALA A 130 -1.27 10.91 3.67
N TYR A 131 -1.20 9.73 4.28
CA TYR A 131 -1.04 8.45 3.58
C TYR A 131 -2.20 8.23 2.61
N TRP A 132 -3.43 8.37 3.10
CA TRP A 132 -4.64 8.15 2.31
C TRP A 132 -4.78 9.10 1.12
N ARG A 133 -4.44 10.38 1.30
CA ARG A 133 -4.46 11.38 0.20
C ARG A 133 -3.36 11.15 -0.84
N GLY A 134 -2.30 10.43 -0.49
CA GLY A 134 -1.18 10.13 -1.38
C GLY A 134 -1.36 8.85 -2.20
N LEU A 135 -2.41 8.06 -1.93
CA LEU A 135 -2.70 6.84 -2.68
C LEU A 135 -3.34 7.18 -4.04
N ASP A 136 -2.93 6.45 -5.08
CA ASP A 136 -3.58 6.51 -6.38
C ASP A 136 -4.94 5.80 -6.34
N ASP A 137 -5.96 6.38 -6.98
CA ASP A 137 -7.32 5.85 -6.98
C ASP A 137 -7.40 4.41 -7.52
N ARG A 138 -6.61 4.07 -8.54
CA ARG A 138 -6.60 2.70 -9.09
C ARG A 138 -6.05 1.70 -8.08
N SER A 139 -5.12 2.16 -7.25
CA SER A 139 -4.46 1.32 -6.27
C SER A 139 -5.43 0.84 -5.19
N VAL A 140 -6.47 1.60 -4.87
CA VAL A 140 -7.46 1.31 -3.81
C VAL A 140 -8.83 0.89 -4.36
N ARG A 141 -8.98 0.81 -5.68
CA ARG A 141 -10.27 0.50 -6.33
C ARG A 141 -10.84 -0.87 -5.97
N PHE A 142 -9.97 -1.83 -5.63
CA PHE A 142 -10.40 -3.16 -5.17
C PHE A 142 -11.33 -3.11 -3.94
N LEU A 143 -11.30 -2.03 -3.16
CA LEU A 143 -12.20 -1.85 -2.00
C LEU A 143 -13.67 -1.73 -2.39
N GLU A 144 -13.95 -1.29 -3.61
CA GLU A 144 -15.31 -1.22 -4.16
C GLU A 144 -15.91 -2.61 -4.37
N GLU A 145 -15.08 -3.61 -4.72
CA GLU A 145 -15.53 -4.99 -4.90
C GLU A 145 -15.60 -5.71 -3.55
N SER A 146 -14.60 -5.51 -2.68
CA SER A 146 -14.52 -6.21 -1.39
C SER A 146 -15.65 -5.87 -0.42
N VAL A 147 -16.30 -4.71 -0.61
CA VAL A 147 -17.42 -4.28 0.24
C VAL A 147 -18.70 -5.09 0.04
N TRP A 148 -18.84 -5.75 -1.11
CA TRP A 148 -19.99 -6.61 -1.44
C TRP A 148 -19.78 -8.06 -1.02
N SER A 149 -18.70 -8.34 -0.28
CA SER A 149 -18.43 -9.66 0.26
C SER A 149 -19.53 -10.12 1.22
N GLU A 150 -19.87 -11.41 1.17
CA GLU A 150 -20.84 -12.05 2.06
C GLU A 150 -20.38 -12.04 3.53
N GLU A 151 -19.06 -12.07 3.74
CA GLU A 151 -18.47 -12.05 5.08
C GLU A 151 -18.59 -10.65 5.73
N PRO A 152 -19.25 -10.55 6.90
CA PRO A 152 -19.54 -9.26 7.54
C PRO A 152 -18.28 -8.50 7.96
N ILE A 153 -17.22 -9.23 8.34
CA ILE A 153 -15.95 -8.63 8.73
C ILE A 153 -15.21 -8.01 7.53
N ILE A 154 -15.34 -8.60 6.34
CA ILE A 154 -14.78 -8.06 5.10
C ILE A 154 -15.57 -6.81 4.69
N LYS A 155 -16.91 -6.86 4.72
CA LYS A 155 -17.79 -5.71 4.42
C LYS A 155 -17.49 -4.53 5.34
N SER A 156 -17.52 -4.74 6.66
CA SER A 156 -17.28 -3.68 7.66
C SER A 156 -15.87 -3.08 7.54
N THR A 157 -14.85 -3.90 7.35
CA THR A 157 -13.47 -3.42 7.18
C THR A 157 -13.31 -2.62 5.89
N SER A 158 -13.88 -3.09 4.78
CA SER A 158 -13.87 -2.38 3.50
C SER A 158 -14.55 -1.01 3.61
N LEU A 159 -15.73 -0.96 4.25
CA LEU A 159 -16.45 0.29 4.53
C LEU A 159 -15.60 1.27 5.37
N MET A 160 -14.91 0.79 6.40
CA MET A 160 -14.03 1.63 7.20
C MET A 160 -12.88 2.21 6.36
N LEU A 161 -12.29 1.43 5.46
CA LEU A 161 -11.23 1.90 4.58
C LEU A 161 -11.73 2.89 3.53
N LEU A 162 -12.89 2.63 2.90
CA LEU A 162 -13.54 3.54 1.94
C LEU A 162 -13.81 4.91 2.57
N LYS A 163 -14.29 4.94 3.82
CA LYS A 163 -14.49 6.19 4.57
C LYS A 163 -13.19 6.98 4.79
N LYS A 164 -12.03 6.29 4.90
CA LYS A 164 -10.71 6.93 5.04
C LYS A 164 -10.18 7.48 3.70
N VAL A 165 -10.45 6.80 2.59
CA VAL A 165 -10.02 7.26 1.24
C VAL A 165 -10.68 8.60 0.92
N GLY A 166 -12.00 8.71 1.10
CA GLY A 166 -12.72 9.99 1.02
C GLY A 166 -12.75 10.65 -0.37
N SER A 167 -12.40 9.92 -1.43
CA SER A 167 -12.58 10.33 -2.82
C SER A 167 -14.07 10.30 -3.22
N GLU A 168 -14.45 11.01 -4.28
CA GLU A 168 -15.85 11.07 -4.73
C GLU A 168 -16.42 9.70 -5.06
N TRP A 169 -15.66 8.84 -5.75
CA TRP A 169 -16.10 7.49 -6.06
C TRP A 169 -16.32 6.65 -4.80
N SER A 170 -15.45 6.80 -3.80
CA SER A 170 -15.52 6.04 -2.55
C SER A 170 -16.73 6.47 -1.71
N LYS A 171 -17.06 7.76 -1.71
CA LYS A 171 -18.28 8.27 -1.06
C LYS A 171 -19.54 7.73 -1.71
N SER A 172 -19.59 7.75 -3.05
CA SER A 172 -20.72 7.19 -3.80
C SER A 172 -20.92 5.70 -3.49
N THR A 173 -19.83 4.91 -3.40
CA THR A 173 -19.93 3.51 -2.98
C THR A 173 -20.50 3.35 -1.56
N VAL A 174 -20.04 4.17 -0.62
CA VAL A 174 -20.52 4.13 0.77
C VAL A 174 -22.00 4.52 0.87
N GLU A 175 -22.44 5.52 0.11
CA GLU A 175 -23.84 5.95 0.05
C GLU A 175 -24.74 4.83 -0.48
N MET A 176 -24.36 4.17 -1.59
CA MET A 176 -25.12 3.04 -2.16
C MET A 176 -25.34 1.91 -1.15
N ILE A 177 -24.34 1.62 -0.31
CA ILE A 177 -24.45 0.55 0.70
C ILE A 177 -25.31 1.01 1.88
N ALA A 178 -25.16 2.27 2.30
CA ALA A 178 -25.96 2.83 3.37
C ALA A 178 -27.46 2.80 3.02
N ASP A 179 -27.82 3.05 1.77
CA ASP A 179 -29.20 2.98 1.29
C ASP A 179 -29.77 1.54 1.33
N MET A 180 -28.91 0.51 1.19
CA MET A 180 -29.35 -0.89 1.24
C MET A 180 -29.51 -1.46 2.65
N ASP A 181 -28.82 -0.91 3.65
CA ASP A 181 -28.90 -1.38 5.05
C ASP A 181 -30.05 -0.68 5.84
N LEU A 182 -30.93 0.09 5.17
CA LEU A 182 -32.04 0.85 5.77
C LEU A 182 -33.41 0.15 5.78
N ASP A 183 -33.48 -1.11 5.31
CA ASP A 183 -34.69 -1.96 5.35
C ASP A 183 -34.63 -3.01 6.49
#